data_AF-A0A930EWB5-F1
#
_entry.id   AF-A0A930EWB5-F1
#
_cell.length_a   1.000
_cell.length_b   1.000
_cell.length_c   1.000
_cell.angle_alpha   90.00
_cell.angle_beta   90.00
_cell.angle_gamma   90.00
#
_symmetry.space_group_name_H-M   'P 1'
#
loop_
_entity.id
_entity.type
_entity.pdbx_description
1 polymer ?
#
loop_
_entity_poly.entity_id
_entity_poly.type
_entity_poly.pdbx_seq_one_letter_code
_entity_poly.pdbx_strand_id
1 'polypeptide(L)'
;MQQKMSRIKQVVFVALAIQLAVIILLQLIFKINILPGILVLIAESLIAVYLLDYFQSANEEESIGLEKYLGGSYADAYLVGGVGMMNYDENYVITWQSELFKERGLDRIGSKLLNWLPEANDIISGETEKVNVTIDQYVYEISKRENAPTIFFKDITLLDKYRGKYNEEHVVLGLASFDNYEESTMYADDADIANINATIRTPLNEYFQKFGVFLRRLN
;
A
#
# COMPACT_ATOMS: atom_id res chain seq x y z
N MET A 1 17.99 -10.97 3.20
CA MET A 1 18.08 -12.41 2.88
C MET A 1 19.27 -12.78 1.99
N GLN A 2 19.63 -12.00 0.97
CA GLN A 2 20.84 -12.24 0.15
C GLN A 2 22.14 -12.36 0.98
N GLN A 3 22.28 -11.60 2.08
CA GLN A 3 23.39 -11.76 3.03
C GLN A 3 23.43 -13.13 3.72
N LYS A 4 22.28 -13.75 4.03
CA LYS A 4 22.26 -15.10 4.65
C LYS A 4 22.70 -16.16 3.65
N MET A 5 22.25 -16.07 2.40
CA MET A 5 22.65 -16.99 1.33
C MET A 5 24.14 -16.86 0.98
N SER A 6 24.66 -15.62 0.92
CA SER A 6 26.09 -15.36 0.75
C SER A 6 26.93 -15.94 1.89
N ARG A 7 26.47 -15.81 3.15
CA ARG A 7 27.13 -16.44 4.30
C ARG A 7 27.12 -17.96 4.23
N ILE A 8 26.04 -18.59 3.78
CA ILE A 8 25.98 -20.05 3.60
C ILE A 8 27.00 -20.49 2.53
N LYS A 9 27.04 -19.82 1.37
CA LYS A 9 28.04 -20.11 0.33
C LYS A 9 29.48 -19.94 0.85
N GLN A 10 29.75 -18.92 1.65
CA GLN A 10 31.06 -18.70 2.29
C GLN A 10 31.41 -19.82 3.28
N VAL A 11 30.47 -20.25 4.13
CA VAL A 11 30.70 -21.34 5.11
C VAL A 11 30.98 -22.66 4.41
N VAL A 12 30.23 -22.99 3.34
CA VAL A 12 30.47 -24.21 2.54
C VAL A 12 31.85 -24.17 1.88
N PHE A 13 32.25 -23.04 1.31
CA PHE A 13 33.56 -22.88 0.68
C PHE A 13 34.71 -23.03 1.69
N VAL A 14 34.59 -22.43 2.87
CA VAL A 14 35.57 -22.55 3.95
C VAL A 14 35.68 -24.00 4.44
N ALA A 15 34.57 -24.71 4.59
CA ALA A 15 34.56 -26.12 5.00
C ALA A 15 35.31 -27.03 4.00
N LEU A 16 35.06 -26.86 2.69
CA LEU A 16 35.76 -27.60 1.64
C LEU A 16 37.27 -27.30 1.62
N ALA A 17 37.66 -26.05 1.83
CA ALA A 17 39.07 -25.66 1.91
C ALA A 17 39.79 -26.32 3.11
N ILE A 18 39.11 -26.43 4.26
CA ILE A 18 39.63 -27.12 5.45
C ILE A 18 39.79 -28.62 5.18
N GLN A 19 38.80 -29.29 4.58
CA GLN A 19 38.92 -30.71 4.22
C GLN A 19 40.10 -30.97 3.27
N LEU A 20 40.28 -30.11 2.25
CA LEU A 20 41.41 -30.22 1.33
C LEU A 20 42.75 -30.10 2.08
N ALA A 21 42.86 -29.14 3.00
CA ALA A 21 44.06 -28.97 3.81
C ALA A 21 44.34 -30.21 4.68
N VAL A 22 43.31 -30.82 5.28
CA VAL A 22 43.44 -32.06 6.07
C VAL A 22 43.92 -33.23 5.22
N ILE A 23 43.40 -33.41 4.01
CA ILE A 23 43.84 -34.47 3.09
C ILE A 23 45.33 -34.32 2.74
N ILE A 24 45.79 -33.10 2.46
CA ILE A 24 47.20 -32.80 2.18
C ILE A 24 48.07 -33.08 3.42
N LEU A 25 47.60 -32.72 4.61
CA LEU A 25 48.30 -32.93 5.87
C LEU A 25 48.45 -34.43 6.21
N LEU A 26 47.41 -35.21 5.97
CA LEU A 26 47.43 -36.67 6.12
C LEU A 26 48.42 -37.34 5.15
N GLN A 27 48.53 -36.82 3.92
CA GLN A 27 49.53 -37.28 2.96
C GLN A 27 50.96 -37.02 3.46
N LEU A 28 51.22 -35.82 3.98
CA LEU A 28 52.55 -35.41 4.47
C LEU A 28 53.01 -36.22 5.67
N ILE A 29 52.12 -36.50 6.63
CA ILE A 29 52.46 -37.20 7.88
C ILE A 29 52.51 -38.72 7.68
N PHE A 30 51.49 -39.30 7.02
CA PHE A 30 51.29 -40.75 7.00
C PHE A 30 51.62 -41.42 5.66
N LYS A 31 51.98 -40.63 4.63
CA LYS A 31 52.25 -41.12 3.25
C LYS A 31 51.13 -41.98 2.67
N ILE A 32 49.89 -41.71 3.07
CA ILE A 32 48.71 -42.42 2.58
C ILE A 32 48.41 -41.98 1.14
N ASN A 33 47.87 -42.90 0.33
CA ASN A 33 47.40 -42.58 -1.02
C ASN A 33 46.20 -41.61 -0.97
N ILE A 34 46.33 -40.45 -1.59
CA ILE A 34 45.33 -39.35 -1.57
C ILE A 34 44.18 -39.55 -2.57
N LEU A 35 44.35 -40.44 -3.55
CA LEU A 35 43.39 -40.70 -4.62
C LEU A 35 41.93 -40.89 -4.12
N PRO A 36 41.66 -41.75 -3.13
CA PRO A 36 40.30 -41.90 -2.60
C PRO A 36 39.76 -40.64 -1.91
N GLY A 37 40.61 -39.87 -1.21
CA GLY A 37 40.20 -38.63 -0.56
C GLY A 37 39.80 -37.54 -1.56
N ILE A 38 40.54 -37.42 -2.67
CA ILE A 38 40.22 -36.49 -3.76
C ILE A 38 38.89 -36.84 -4.43
N LEU A 39 38.62 -38.14 -4.66
CA LEU A 39 37.36 -38.59 -5.26
C LEU A 39 36.15 -38.26 -4.39
N VAL A 40 36.26 -38.46 -3.07
CA VAL A 40 35.20 -38.09 -2.12
C VAL A 40 34.97 -36.57 -2.13
N LEU A 41 36.04 -35.77 -2.14
CA LEU A 41 35.94 -34.31 -2.12
C LEU A 41 35.27 -33.77 -3.39
N ILE A 42 35.53 -34.37 -4.56
CA ILE A 42 34.85 -34.02 -5.82
C ILE A 42 33.36 -34.37 -5.73
N ALA A 43 33.01 -35.55 -5.23
CA ALA A 43 31.62 -35.96 -5.08
C ALA A 43 30.85 -35.04 -4.12
N GLU A 44 31.42 -34.70 -2.96
CA GLU A 44 30.82 -33.76 -2.01
C GLU A 44 30.65 -32.36 -2.62
N SER A 45 31.64 -31.89 -3.39
CA SER A 45 31.57 -30.58 -4.04
C SER A 45 30.41 -30.51 -5.05
N LEU A 46 30.21 -31.56 -5.84
CA LEU A 46 29.09 -31.63 -6.80
C LEU A 46 27.73 -31.65 -6.08
N ILE A 47 27.61 -32.41 -5.00
CA ILE A 47 26.39 -32.46 -4.17
C ILE A 47 26.11 -31.10 -3.54
N ALA A 48 27.14 -30.42 -3.02
CA ALA A 48 27.00 -29.11 -2.39
C ALA A 48 26.52 -28.04 -3.38
N VAL A 49 27.07 -28.02 -4.61
CA VAL A 49 26.61 -27.10 -5.68
C VAL A 49 25.14 -27.40 -6.03
N TYR A 50 24.78 -28.65 -6.24
CA TYR A 50 23.40 -29.03 -6.54
C TYR A 50 22.42 -28.63 -5.44
N LEU A 51 22.77 -28.86 -4.16
CA LEU A 51 21.93 -28.45 -3.04
C LEU A 51 21.80 -26.93 -2.93
N LEU A 52 22.89 -26.19 -3.14
CA LEU A 52 22.86 -24.72 -3.12
C LEU A 52 21.95 -24.16 -4.21
N ASP A 53 22.02 -24.70 -5.43
CA ASP A 53 21.13 -24.30 -6.52
C ASP A 53 19.67 -24.70 -6.24
N TYR A 54 19.44 -25.92 -5.74
CA TYR A 54 18.11 -26.37 -5.34
C TYR A 54 17.49 -25.47 -4.26
N PHE A 55 18.26 -25.12 -3.22
CA PHE A 55 17.81 -24.21 -2.16
C PHE A 55 17.61 -22.79 -2.67
N GLN A 56 18.42 -22.33 -3.62
CA GLN A 56 18.24 -21.00 -4.20
C GLN A 56 16.94 -20.95 -5.02
N SER A 57 16.69 -21.94 -5.87
CA SER A 57 15.45 -22.08 -6.63
C SER A 57 14.23 -22.25 -5.71
N ALA A 58 14.33 -23.05 -4.65
CA ALA A 58 13.25 -23.24 -3.69
C ALA A 58 12.92 -21.94 -2.91
N ASN A 59 13.93 -21.13 -2.55
CA ASN A 59 13.72 -19.84 -1.90
C ASN A 59 13.15 -18.78 -2.87
N GLU A 60 13.59 -18.79 -4.13
CA GLU A 60 13.01 -17.93 -5.16
C GLU A 60 11.52 -18.27 -5.36
N GLU A 61 11.17 -19.56 -5.40
CA GLU A 61 9.77 -20.03 -5.43
C GLU A 61 8.97 -19.65 -4.17
N GLU A 62 9.58 -19.66 -2.98
CA GLU A 62 8.91 -19.28 -1.72
C GLU A 62 8.67 -17.76 -1.62
N SER A 63 9.52 -16.93 -2.22
CA SER A 63 9.30 -15.48 -2.33
C SER A 63 8.13 -15.11 -3.27
N ILE A 64 7.75 -16.06 -4.13
CA ILE A 64 6.56 -16.07 -5.01
C ILE A 64 5.38 -16.78 -4.30
N GLY A 65 5.48 -17.06 -3.00
CA GLY A 65 4.60 -17.92 -2.22
C GLY A 65 3.14 -17.48 -2.05
N LEU A 66 2.68 -16.40 -2.69
CA LEU A 66 1.25 -16.13 -2.83
C LEU A 66 0.64 -16.71 -4.11
N GLU A 67 1.43 -16.82 -5.18
CA GLU A 67 0.98 -17.26 -6.51
C GLU A 67 0.68 -18.77 -6.54
N LYS A 68 1.48 -19.56 -5.82
CA LYS A 68 1.42 -21.03 -5.80
C LYS A 68 0.33 -21.59 -4.86
N TYR A 69 -0.05 -20.86 -3.81
CA TYR A 69 -1.08 -21.28 -2.86
C TYR A 69 -2.47 -20.72 -3.15
N LEU A 70 -2.57 -19.60 -3.86
CA LEU A 70 -3.86 -19.05 -4.29
C LEU A 70 -4.19 -19.41 -5.74
N GLY A 71 -3.23 -19.80 -6.59
CA GLY A 71 -3.47 -20.02 -8.02
C GLY A 71 -3.52 -18.68 -8.76
N GLY A 72 -2.85 -18.59 -9.92
CA GLY A 72 -2.64 -17.31 -10.63
C GLY A 72 -3.89 -16.44 -10.79
N SER A 73 -5.05 -17.06 -11.01
CA SER A 73 -6.34 -16.35 -11.13
C SER A 73 -6.72 -15.51 -9.90
N TYR A 74 -6.26 -15.85 -8.69
CA TYR A 74 -6.59 -15.11 -7.47
C TYR A 74 -5.64 -13.94 -7.26
N ALA A 75 -4.34 -14.11 -7.55
CA ALA A 75 -3.39 -13.01 -7.55
C ALA A 75 -3.82 -11.93 -8.54
N ASP A 76 -4.23 -12.34 -9.75
CA ASP A 76 -4.82 -11.46 -10.76
C ASP A 76 -6.11 -10.80 -10.25
N ALA A 77 -6.98 -11.55 -9.57
CA ALA A 77 -8.21 -10.99 -9.00
C ALA A 77 -7.94 -9.93 -7.92
N TYR A 78 -6.88 -10.10 -7.10
CA TYR A 78 -6.46 -9.10 -6.12
C TYR A 78 -5.90 -7.84 -6.80
N LEU A 79 -5.11 -8.00 -7.87
CA LEU A 79 -4.61 -6.88 -8.68
C LEU A 79 -5.76 -6.10 -9.32
N VAL A 80 -6.69 -6.80 -9.98
CA VAL A 80 -7.90 -6.21 -10.57
C VAL A 80 -8.78 -5.55 -9.52
N GLY A 81 -8.92 -6.16 -8.34
CA GLY A 81 -9.67 -5.62 -7.21
C GLY A 81 -8.97 -4.46 -6.47
N GLY A 82 -7.71 -4.15 -6.82
CA GLY A 82 -6.92 -3.12 -6.15
C GLY A 82 -6.62 -3.45 -4.69
N VAL A 83 -6.51 -4.72 -4.33
CA VAL A 83 -6.27 -5.17 -2.95
C VAL A 83 -4.83 -5.66 -2.82
N GLY A 84 -4.09 -5.06 -1.89
CA GLY A 84 -2.74 -5.42 -1.52
C GLY A 84 -2.67 -5.99 -0.11
N MET A 85 -1.61 -6.73 0.16
CA MET A 85 -1.30 -7.25 1.49
C MET A 85 0.17 -7.05 1.80
N MET A 86 0.47 -6.74 3.05
CA MET A 86 1.83 -6.53 3.53
C MET A 86 2.02 -7.20 4.89
N ASN A 87 3.13 -7.91 5.05
CA ASN A 87 3.53 -8.53 6.31
C ASN A 87 4.72 -7.79 6.92
N TYR A 88 4.76 -7.73 8.24
CA TYR A 88 5.86 -7.16 9.00
C TYR A 88 6.35 -8.11 10.10
N ASP A 89 7.54 -7.86 10.64
CA ASP A 89 8.09 -8.60 11.79
C ASP A 89 7.82 -7.89 13.12
N GLU A 90 8.30 -8.45 14.23
CA GLU A 90 8.14 -7.88 15.58
C GLU A 90 8.76 -6.47 15.73
N ASN A 91 9.70 -6.09 14.86
CA ASN A 91 10.33 -4.77 14.84
C ASN A 91 9.64 -3.80 13.86
N TYR A 92 8.46 -4.17 13.34
CA TYR A 92 7.71 -3.44 12.32
C TYR A 92 8.48 -3.28 11.00
N VAL A 93 9.40 -4.20 10.68
CA VAL A 93 10.09 -4.21 9.40
C VAL A 93 9.27 -5.02 8.40
N ILE A 94 9.04 -4.46 7.22
CA ILE A 94 8.27 -5.11 6.15
C ILE A 94 9.05 -6.33 5.66
N THR A 95 8.46 -7.52 5.81
CA THR A 95 9.07 -8.79 5.41
C THR A 95 8.60 -9.27 4.05
N TRP A 96 7.37 -8.91 3.68
CA TRP A 96 6.75 -9.31 2.42
C TRP A 96 5.65 -8.33 2.01
N GLN A 97 5.43 -8.18 0.71
CA GLN A 97 4.36 -7.37 0.13
C GLN A 97 3.81 -8.03 -1.14
N SER A 98 2.53 -7.79 -1.44
CA SER A 98 1.87 -8.28 -2.65
C SER A 98 2.39 -7.61 -3.94
N GLU A 99 2.16 -8.25 -5.08
CA GLU A 99 2.59 -7.77 -6.40
C GLU A 99 2.05 -6.38 -6.75
N LEU A 100 0.87 -6.01 -6.23
CA LEU A 100 0.27 -4.67 -6.38
C LEU A 100 1.26 -3.54 -6.07
N PHE A 101 2.09 -3.72 -5.03
CA PHE A 101 3.06 -2.71 -4.63
C PHE A 101 4.25 -2.66 -5.59
N LYS A 102 4.65 -3.78 -6.17
CA LYS A 102 5.73 -3.81 -7.17
C LYS A 102 5.29 -3.14 -8.48
N GLU A 103 4.09 -3.45 -8.97
CA GLU A 103 3.53 -2.82 -10.18
C GLU A 103 3.41 -1.30 -10.05
N ARG A 104 3.14 -0.81 -8.84
CA ARG A 104 3.02 0.63 -8.54
C ARG A 104 4.35 1.29 -8.15
N GLY A 105 5.47 0.56 -8.18
CA GLY A 105 6.79 1.10 -7.81
C GLY A 105 6.95 1.42 -6.31
N LEU A 106 6.09 0.84 -5.47
CA LEU A 106 6.05 1.02 -4.01
C LEU A 106 6.76 -0.12 -3.26
N ASP A 107 7.86 -0.66 -3.81
CA ASP A 107 8.61 -1.72 -3.13
C ASP A 107 9.39 -1.19 -1.92
N ARG A 108 9.00 -1.70 -0.74
CA ARG A 108 9.49 -1.24 0.57
C ARG A 108 9.93 -2.39 1.47
N ILE A 109 10.15 -3.58 0.91
CA ILE A 109 10.65 -4.74 1.70
C ILE A 109 11.95 -4.36 2.43
N GLY A 110 12.03 -4.68 3.72
CA GLY A 110 13.17 -4.41 4.59
C GLY A 110 13.20 -3.02 5.22
N SER A 111 12.24 -2.15 4.91
CA SER A 111 12.07 -0.85 5.58
C SER A 111 11.09 -0.94 6.75
N LYS A 112 11.19 0.01 7.69
CA LYS A 112 10.25 0.10 8.81
C LYS A 112 8.91 0.65 8.33
N LEU A 113 7.84 -0.10 8.58
CA LEU A 113 6.47 0.25 8.20
C LEU A 113 6.07 1.63 8.74
N LEU A 114 6.27 1.88 10.04
CA LEU A 114 5.86 3.13 10.68
C LEU A 114 6.65 4.37 10.22
N ASN A 115 7.85 4.19 9.64
CA ASN A 115 8.59 5.30 9.05
C ASN A 115 7.99 5.71 7.70
N TRP A 116 7.38 4.76 6.99
CA TRP A 116 6.77 4.97 5.69
C TRP A 116 5.29 5.35 5.81
N LEU A 117 4.57 4.71 6.73
CA LEU A 117 3.15 4.92 7.02
C LEU A 117 2.95 5.12 8.54
N PRO A 118 3.19 6.34 9.04
CA PRO A 118 2.91 6.68 10.44
C PRO A 118 1.46 6.43 10.84
N GLU A 119 0.52 6.64 9.93
CA GLU A 119 -0.93 6.45 10.13
C GLU A 119 -1.31 4.98 10.37
N ALA A 120 -0.43 4.03 10.01
CA ALA A 120 -0.63 2.62 10.34
C ALA A 120 -0.48 2.35 11.85
N ASN A 121 0.03 3.30 12.63
CA ASN A 121 0.15 3.15 14.08
C ASN A 121 -1.21 2.92 14.74
N ASP A 122 -2.25 3.64 14.31
CA ASP A 122 -3.58 3.62 14.92
C ASP A 122 -4.28 2.26 14.73
N ILE A 123 -4.05 1.60 13.59
CA ILE A 123 -4.54 0.23 13.34
C ILE A 123 -3.68 -0.83 14.04
N ILE A 124 -2.40 -0.54 14.28
CA ILE A 124 -1.49 -1.45 14.96
C ILE A 124 -1.76 -1.47 16.47
N SER A 125 -1.98 -0.30 17.07
CA SER A 125 -2.33 -0.11 18.47
C SER A 125 -3.76 -0.58 18.78
N GLY A 126 -4.61 -0.69 17.76
CA GLY A 126 -6.01 -1.11 17.89
C GLY A 126 -6.94 0.03 18.27
N GLU A 127 -6.52 1.28 18.10
CA GLU A 127 -7.38 2.45 18.29
C GLU A 127 -8.48 2.53 17.22
N THR A 128 -8.17 2.08 16.01
CA THR A 128 -9.12 2.04 14.89
C THR A 128 -9.00 0.73 14.11
N GLU A 129 -10.10 0.26 13.53
CA GLU A 129 -10.09 -0.93 12.67
C GLU A 129 -9.57 -0.63 11.26
N LYS A 130 -9.81 0.61 10.79
CA LYS A 130 -9.53 1.06 9.43
C LYS A 130 -9.08 2.51 9.40
N VAL A 131 -8.12 2.80 8.54
CA VAL A 131 -7.62 4.16 8.30
C VAL A 131 -7.49 4.38 6.79
N ASN A 132 -7.78 5.58 6.31
CA ASN A 132 -7.53 5.95 4.92
C ASN A 132 -6.18 6.67 4.84
N VAL A 133 -5.31 6.19 3.95
CA VAL A 133 -3.97 6.76 3.72
C VAL A 133 -3.81 7.10 2.24
N THR A 134 -3.15 8.22 1.96
CA THR A 134 -2.81 8.61 0.59
C THR A 134 -1.34 8.31 0.36
N ILE A 135 -1.06 7.48 -0.64
CA ILE A 135 0.29 7.10 -1.04
C ILE A 135 0.43 7.44 -2.53
N ASP A 136 1.28 8.41 -2.84
CA ASP A 136 1.41 9.02 -4.16
C ASP A 136 0.04 9.46 -4.71
N GLN A 137 -0.39 8.95 -5.87
CA GLN A 137 -1.69 9.26 -6.46
C GLN A 137 -2.85 8.35 -6.00
N TYR A 138 -2.60 7.39 -5.12
CA TYR A 138 -3.59 6.38 -4.71
C TYR A 138 -4.06 6.63 -3.28
N VAL A 139 -5.36 6.40 -3.06
CA VAL A 139 -5.96 6.40 -1.72
C VAL A 139 -6.25 4.96 -1.34
N TYR A 140 -5.69 4.51 -0.21
CA TYR A 140 -5.91 3.17 0.31
C TYR A 140 -6.66 3.22 1.64
N GLU A 141 -7.65 2.36 1.79
CA GLU A 141 -8.21 1.97 3.10
C GLU A 141 -7.34 0.83 3.64
N ILE A 142 -6.62 1.07 4.74
CA ILE A 142 -5.77 0.09 5.40
C ILE A 142 -6.48 -0.52 6.61
N SER A 143 -6.30 -1.82 6.81
CA SER A 143 -6.81 -2.53 7.97
C SER A 143 -5.85 -3.63 8.43
N LYS A 144 -5.80 -3.86 9.74
CA LYS A 144 -4.96 -4.91 10.32
C LYS A 144 -5.75 -6.21 10.47
N ARG A 145 -5.08 -7.34 10.28
CA ARG A 145 -5.62 -8.65 10.68
C ARG A 145 -5.42 -8.85 12.18
N GLU A 146 -6.49 -9.11 12.94
CA GLU A 146 -6.45 -9.17 14.41
C GLU A 146 -5.38 -10.10 14.99
N ASN A 147 -5.12 -11.23 14.34
CA ASN A 147 -4.21 -12.28 14.84
C ASN A 147 -3.03 -12.57 13.92
N ALA A 148 -2.62 -11.60 13.09
CA ALA A 148 -1.43 -11.76 12.24
C ALA A 148 -0.71 -10.43 12.04
N PRO A 149 0.63 -10.43 11.86
CA PRO A 149 1.39 -9.24 11.52
C PRO A 149 1.20 -8.89 10.04
N THR A 150 -0.05 -8.68 9.64
CA THR A 150 -0.50 -8.49 8.27
C THR A 150 -1.42 -7.28 8.20
N ILE A 151 -1.16 -6.39 7.25
CA ILE A 151 -2.02 -5.26 6.91
C ILE A 151 -2.54 -5.47 5.50
N PHE A 152 -3.84 -5.27 5.34
CA PHE A 152 -4.52 -5.22 4.07
C PHE A 152 -4.64 -3.79 3.60
N PHE A 153 -4.48 -3.60 2.31
CA PHE A 153 -4.61 -2.33 1.62
C PHE A 153 -5.69 -2.49 0.57
N LYS A 154 -6.72 -1.65 0.60
CA LYS A 154 -7.75 -1.64 -0.43
C LYS A 154 -7.71 -0.30 -1.14
N ASP A 155 -7.46 -0.31 -2.43
CA ASP A 155 -7.53 0.89 -3.26
C ASP A 155 -8.97 1.40 -3.32
N ILE A 156 -9.18 2.59 -2.77
CA ILE A 156 -10.45 3.31 -2.76
C ILE A 156 -10.36 4.61 -3.57
N THR A 157 -9.32 4.81 -4.38
CA THR A 157 -9.07 6.05 -5.15
C THR A 157 -10.29 6.44 -5.99
N LEU A 158 -10.91 5.47 -6.66
CA LEU A 158 -12.09 5.74 -7.48
C LEU A 158 -13.31 6.11 -6.62
N LEU A 159 -13.50 5.42 -5.50
CA LEU A 159 -14.58 5.71 -4.55
C LEU A 159 -14.40 7.10 -3.93
N ASP A 160 -13.18 7.46 -3.58
CA ASP A 160 -12.83 8.76 -3.02
C ASP A 160 -13.12 9.89 -4.02
N LYS A 161 -12.71 9.71 -5.29
CA LYS A 161 -13.06 10.64 -6.38
C LYS A 161 -14.57 10.79 -6.55
N TYR A 162 -15.33 9.70 -6.51
CA TYR A 162 -16.79 9.77 -6.61
C TYR A 162 -17.42 10.45 -5.41
N ARG A 163 -16.92 10.23 -4.20
CA ARG A 163 -17.39 10.93 -2.99
C ARG A 163 -17.14 12.43 -3.10
N GLY A 164 -15.97 12.84 -3.58
CA GLY A 164 -15.65 14.24 -3.86
C GLY A 164 -16.63 14.86 -4.84
N LYS A 165 -16.78 14.26 -6.02
CA LYS A 165 -17.73 14.73 -7.04
C LYS A 165 -19.17 14.76 -6.54
N TYR A 166 -19.61 13.70 -5.87
CA TYR A 166 -20.94 13.62 -5.31
C TYR A 166 -21.18 14.80 -4.37
N ASN A 167 -20.26 15.06 -3.43
CA ASN A 167 -20.34 16.22 -2.53
C ASN A 167 -20.39 17.56 -3.26
N GLU A 168 -19.60 17.73 -4.33
CA GLU A 168 -19.59 18.95 -5.16
C GLU A 168 -20.86 19.12 -6.01
N GLU A 169 -21.50 18.03 -6.44
CA GLU A 169 -22.67 18.02 -7.33
C GLU A 169 -24.01 18.08 -6.59
N HIS A 170 -24.03 18.11 -5.25
CA HIS A 170 -25.29 18.23 -4.52
C HIS A 170 -26.01 19.53 -4.84
N VAL A 171 -27.31 19.42 -5.10
CA VAL A 171 -28.20 20.58 -5.19
C VAL A 171 -28.34 21.19 -3.80
N VAL A 172 -27.80 22.39 -3.63
CA VAL A 172 -27.98 23.18 -2.40
C VAL A 172 -29.18 24.11 -2.57
N LEU A 173 -30.13 24.04 -1.64
CA LEU A 173 -31.24 24.98 -1.52
C LEU A 173 -30.90 26.00 -0.42
N GLY A 174 -30.76 27.26 -0.81
CA GLY A 174 -30.60 28.39 0.12
C GLY A 174 -31.91 29.16 0.26
N LEU A 175 -32.25 29.56 1.49
CA LEU A 175 -33.34 30.51 1.75
C LEU A 175 -32.72 31.86 2.14
N ALA A 176 -32.99 32.89 1.35
CA ALA A 176 -32.65 34.26 1.69
C ALA A 176 -33.90 34.96 2.25
N SER A 177 -33.79 35.48 3.47
CA SER A 177 -34.83 36.31 4.09
C SER A 177 -34.29 37.71 4.30
N PHE A 178 -35.10 38.72 3.99
CA PHE A 178 -34.76 40.13 4.20
C PHE A 178 -35.43 40.62 5.47
N ASP A 179 -34.61 40.97 6.45
CA ASP A 179 -35.09 41.60 7.67
C ASP A 179 -35.65 43.00 7.35
N ASN A 180 -36.74 43.39 8.02
CA ASN A 180 -37.45 44.67 7.85
C ASN A 180 -38.06 44.95 6.46
N TYR A 181 -38.19 43.95 5.58
CA TYR A 181 -38.93 44.11 4.32
C TYR A 181 -40.42 44.45 4.59
N GLU A 182 -41.05 43.76 5.53
CA GLU A 182 -42.46 43.98 5.88
C GLU A 182 -42.70 45.41 6.38
N GLU A 183 -41.85 45.91 7.28
CA GLU A 183 -41.93 47.28 7.81
C GLU A 183 -41.73 48.34 6.72
N SER A 184 -40.79 48.10 5.80
CA SER A 184 -40.50 49.01 4.68
C SER A 184 -41.65 49.09 3.66
N THR A 185 -42.52 48.08 3.60
CA THR A 185 -43.67 48.05 2.68
C THR A 185 -44.99 48.47 3.34
N MET A 186 -45.07 48.54 4.67
CA MET A 186 -46.32 48.75 5.41
C MET A 186 -46.97 50.12 5.16
N TYR A 187 -46.16 51.16 4.89
CA TYR A 187 -46.63 52.53 4.66
C TYR A 187 -46.30 53.05 3.25
N ALA A 188 -45.76 52.18 2.39
CA ALA A 188 -45.39 52.51 1.02
C ALA A 188 -46.59 52.41 0.09
N ASP A 189 -46.64 53.23 -0.95
CA ASP A 189 -47.64 53.07 -2.01
C ASP A 189 -47.26 51.92 -2.96
N ASP A 190 -48.19 51.51 -3.85
CA ASP A 190 -47.95 50.39 -4.78
C ASP A 190 -46.73 50.63 -5.69
N ALA A 191 -46.41 51.88 -6.02
CA ALA A 191 -45.27 52.22 -6.88
C ALA A 191 -43.95 52.12 -6.11
N ASP A 192 -43.94 52.54 -4.84
CA ASP A 192 -42.81 52.44 -3.94
C ASP A 192 -42.51 50.98 -3.58
N ILE A 193 -43.53 50.16 -3.33
CA ILE A 193 -43.37 48.71 -3.12
C ILE A 193 -42.76 48.05 -4.36
N ALA A 194 -43.19 48.43 -5.56
CA ALA A 194 -42.62 47.92 -6.81
C ALA A 194 -41.14 48.33 -6.97
N ASN A 195 -40.79 49.56 -6.62
CA ASN A 195 -39.42 50.07 -6.67
C ASN A 195 -38.49 49.39 -5.65
N ILE A 196 -38.95 49.20 -4.41
CA ILE A 196 -38.21 48.48 -3.36
C ILE A 196 -37.92 47.05 -3.83
N ASN A 197 -38.93 46.36 -4.37
CA ASN A 197 -38.77 45.01 -4.93
C ASN A 197 -37.75 44.96 -6.08
N ALA A 198 -37.79 45.92 -7.00
CA ALA A 198 -36.84 45.98 -8.12
C ALA A 198 -35.40 46.24 -7.64
N THR A 199 -35.24 47.10 -6.63
CA THR A 199 -33.95 47.48 -6.05
C THR A 199 -33.28 46.30 -5.34
N ILE A 200 -34.04 45.47 -4.64
CA ILE A 200 -33.52 44.26 -3.99
C ILE A 200 -33.26 43.16 -5.02
N ARG A 201 -34.20 42.94 -5.95
CA ARG A 201 -34.18 41.78 -6.86
C ARG A 201 -33.12 41.87 -7.94
N THR A 202 -32.88 43.05 -8.51
CA THR A 202 -31.92 43.24 -9.61
C THR A 202 -30.50 42.78 -9.24
N PRO A 203 -29.86 43.31 -8.18
CA PRO A 203 -28.50 42.90 -7.82
C PRO A 203 -28.41 41.43 -7.41
N LEU A 204 -29.46 40.87 -6.78
CA LEU A 204 -29.51 39.44 -6.44
C LEU A 204 -29.53 38.58 -7.70
N ASN A 205 -30.42 38.88 -8.65
CA ASN A 205 -30.50 38.13 -9.90
C ASN A 205 -29.19 38.21 -10.67
N GLU A 206 -28.56 39.38 -10.78
CA GLU A 206 -27.28 39.56 -11.46
C GLU A 206 -26.16 38.75 -10.79
N TYR A 207 -26.08 38.81 -9.45
CA TYR A 207 -25.10 38.05 -8.68
C TYR A 207 -25.29 36.55 -8.88
N PHE A 208 -26.50 36.03 -8.65
CA PHE A 208 -26.76 34.59 -8.74
C PHE A 208 -26.71 34.04 -10.17
N GLN A 209 -27.10 34.82 -11.19
CA GLN A 209 -26.90 34.43 -12.59
C GLN A 209 -25.42 34.26 -12.94
N LYS A 210 -24.53 35.14 -12.43
CA LYS A 210 -23.08 35.02 -12.67
C LYS A 210 -22.51 33.68 -12.18
N PHE A 211 -23.09 33.11 -11.12
CA PHE A 211 -22.70 31.81 -10.57
C PHE A 211 -23.58 30.65 -11.05
N GLY A 212 -24.48 30.87 -12.02
CA GLY A 212 -25.37 29.84 -12.55
C GLY A 212 -26.43 29.33 -11.57
N VAL A 213 -26.72 30.09 -10.52
CA VAL A 213 -27.69 29.71 -9.48
C VAL A 213 -29.10 30.16 -9.88
N PHE A 214 -30.06 29.23 -9.79
CA PHE A 214 -31.46 29.54 -10.04
C PHE A 214 -32.12 30.18 -8.82
N LEU A 215 -32.73 31.35 -9.01
CA LEU A 215 -33.45 32.07 -7.95
C LEU A 215 -34.96 31.99 -8.20
N ARG A 216 -35.73 31.59 -7.17
CA ARG A 216 -37.19 31.58 -7.17
C ARG A 216 -37.72 32.29 -5.94
N ARG A 217 -38.67 33.21 -6.16
CA ARG A 217 -39.43 33.82 -5.06
C ARG A 217 -40.37 32.79 -4.46
N LEU A 218 -40.35 32.68 -3.13
CA LEU A 218 -41.38 32.01 -2.35
C LEU A 218 -42.40 33.08 -1.94
N ASN A 219 -43.68 32.79 -2.16
CA ASN A 219 -44.81 33.63 -1.78
C ASN A 219 -45.50 33.05 -0.56
#